data_AF-A0A7Y5Q8U2-F1
#
_entry.id   AF-A0A7Y5Q8U2-F1
#
_cell.length_a   1.000
_cell.length_b   1.000
_cell.length_c   1.000
_cell.angle_alpha   90.00
_cell.angle_beta   90.00
_cell.angle_gamma   90.00
#
_symmetry.space_group_name_H-M   'P 1'
#
loop_
_entity.id
_entity.type
_entity.pdbx_description
1 polymer ?
#
loop_
_entity_poly.entity_id
_entity_poly.type
_entity_poly.pdbx_seq_one_letter_code
_entity_poly.pdbx_strand_id
1 'polypeptide(L)' 'MDVLVVGGGGREHALVWGLARQGQHRLFAWPGNPGMASLATCLGGKVDDSEGIVATAVEKGIDLV' A
#
# COMPACT_ATOMS: atom_id res chain seq x y z
N MET A 1 11.96 -4.97 1.18
CA MET A 1 11.63 -3.57 0.89
C MET A 1 10.18 -3.36 1.29
N ASP A 2 9.91 -2.29 2.02
CA ASP A 2 8.57 -1.95 2.48
C ASP A 2 7.95 -0.99 1.46
N VAL A 3 6.84 -1.42 0.83
CA VAL A 3 6.21 -0.71 -0.30
C VAL A 3 4.80 -0.29 0.07
N LEU A 4 4.45 0.97 -0.20
CA LEU A 4 3.13 1.54 0.03
C LEU A 4 2.44 1.88 -1.29
N VAL A 5 1.39 1.15 -1.66
CA VAL A 5 0.59 1.47 -2.85
C VAL A 5 -0.54 2.44 -2.50
N VAL A 6 -0.59 3.62 -3.15
CA VAL A 6 -1.65 4.61 -2.93
C VAL A 6 -2.80 4.42 -3.92
N GLY A 7 -3.99 4.21 -3.37
CA GLY A 7 -5.26 4.02 -4.08
C GLY A 7 -5.98 2.73 -3.69
N GLY A 8 -7.16 2.53 -4.24
CA GLY A 8 -8.05 1.40 -3.93
C GLY A 8 -8.73 0.78 -5.16
N GLY A 9 -8.29 1.14 -6.37
CA GLY A 9 -8.85 0.64 -7.61
C GLY A 9 -8.28 -0.72 -8.03
N GLY A 10 -8.74 -1.20 -9.19
CA GLY A 10 -8.23 -2.44 -9.78
C GLY A 10 -6.77 -2.36 -10.23
N ARG A 11 -6.31 -1.18 -10.66
CA ARG A 11 -4.92 -0.93 -11.04
C ARG A 11 -3.98 -1.15 -9.85
N GLU A 12 -4.31 -0.56 -8.70
CA GLU A 12 -3.51 -0.71 -7.48
C GLU A 12 -3.53 -2.15 -6.97
N HIS A 13 -4.67 -2.85 -7.09
CA HIS A 13 -4.74 -4.27 -6.76
C HIS A 13 -3.77 -5.07 -7.65
N ALA A 14 -3.76 -4.84 -8.96
CA ALA A 14 -2.86 -5.54 -9.87
C ALA A 14 -1.36 -5.32 -9.52
N LEU A 15 -0.99 -4.11 -9.09
CA LEU A 15 0.36 -3.81 -8.59
C LEU A 15 0.68 -4.60 -7.32
N VAL A 16 -0.18 -4.55 -6.31
CA VAL A 16 -0.02 -5.31 -5.05
C VAL A 16 0.09 -6.81 -5.34
N TRP A 17 -0.77 -7.35 -6.20
CA TRP A 17 -0.76 -8.76 -6.60
C TRP A 17 0.55 -9.15 -7.30
N GLY A 18 1.05 -8.32 -8.20
CA GLY A 18 2.33 -8.55 -8.88
C GLY A 18 3.52 -8.55 -7.90
N LEU A 19 3.56 -7.57 -6.99
CA LEU A 19 4.62 -7.44 -5.99
C LEU A 19 4.61 -8.61 -4.98
N ALA A 20 3.44 -9.04 -4.53
CA ALA A 20 3.29 -10.11 -3.54
C ALA A 20 3.89 -11.44 -4.02
N ARG A 21 3.84 -11.70 -5.33
CA ARG A 21 4.37 -12.92 -5.95
C ARG A 21 5.89 -13.03 -5.90
N GLN A 22 6.61 -11.93 -5.70
CA GLN A 22 8.07 -11.97 -5.54
C GLN A 22 8.48 -12.45 -4.14
N GLY A 23 7.59 -12.34 -3.15
CA GLY A 23 7.81 -12.84 -1.79
C GLY A 23 8.86 -12.10 -0.95
N GLN A 24 9.43 -11.01 -1.47
CA GLN A 24 10.55 -10.27 -0.85
C GLN A 24 10.17 -8.89 -0.29
N HIS A 25 8.90 -8.48 -0.48
CA HIS A 25 8.40 -7.17 -0.11
C HIS A 25 7.38 -7.27 1.01
N ARG A 26 7.41 -6.32 1.95
CA ARG A 26 6.29 -6.09 2.87
C ARG A 26 5.39 -5.04 2.24
N LEU A 27 4.11 -5.38 2.07
CA LEU A 27 3.19 -4.56 1.28
C LEU A 27 2.17 -3.86 2.16
N PHE A 28 1.98 -2.57 1.88
CA PHE A 28 0.98 -1.70 2.46
C PHE A 28 0.15 -1.07 1.34
N ALA A 29 -1.09 -0.71 1.64
CA ALA A 29 -1.96 0.01 0.71
C ALA A 29 -2.70 1.14 1.44
N TRP A 30 -2.89 2.29 0.79
CA TRP A 30 -3.60 3.44 1.37
C TRP A 30 -4.64 4.00 0.38
N PRO A 31 -5.96 3.90 0.65
CA PRO A 31 -6.57 3.05 1.68
C PRO A 31 -6.62 1.56 1.31
N GLY A 32 -6.29 1.20 0.06
CA GLY A 32 -6.48 -0.14 -0.47
C GLY A 32 -7.96 -0.49 -0.69
N ASN A 33 -8.23 -1.78 -0.89
CA ASN A 33 -9.59 -2.34 -0.99
C ASN A 33 -9.64 -3.74 -0.37
N PRO A 34 -10.85 -4.33 -0.14
CA PRO A 34 -10.97 -5.65 0.49
C PRO A 34 -10.23 -6.77 -0.24
N GLY A 35 -10.08 -6.69 -1.56
CA GLY A 35 -9.35 -7.68 -2.35
C GLY A 35 -7.84 -7.67 -2.09
N MET A 36 -7.28 -6.54 -1.63
CA MET A 36 -5.86 -6.43 -1.29
C MET A 36 -5.53 -6.90 0.12
N ALA A 37 -6.51 -7.04 1.02
CA ALA A 37 -6.27 -7.28 2.45
C ALA A 37 -5.57 -8.63 2.75
N SER A 38 -5.62 -9.59 1.83
CA SER A 38 -4.88 -10.85 1.93
C SER A 38 -3.44 -10.78 1.42
N LEU A 39 -3.07 -9.69 0.76
CA LEU A 39 -1.78 -9.49 0.08
C LEU A 39 -0.97 -8.32 0.65
N ALA A 40 -1.65 -7.31 1.22
CA ALA A 40 -1.07 -6.11 1.79
C ALA A 40 -1.84 -5.65 3.02
N THR A 41 -1.17 -4.89 3.90
CA THR A 41 -1.82 -4.22 5.02
C THR A 41 -2.52 -2.96 4.51
N CYS A 42 -3.85 -2.98 4.45
CA CYS A 42 -4.66 -1.81 4.10
C CYS A 42 -4.72 -0.83 5.29
N LEU A 43 -4.25 0.39 5.08
CA LEU A 43 -4.20 1.47 6.05
C LEU A 43 -5.41 2.40 5.87
N GLY A 44 -5.82 3.09 6.93
CA GLY A 44 -6.99 3.96 6.90
C GLY A 44 -6.66 5.37 6.43
N GLY A 45 -7.53 5.98 5.63
CA GLY A 45 -7.38 7.37 5.18
C GLY A 45 -8.11 7.65 3.88
N LYS A 46 -8.04 8.89 3.40
CA LYS A 46 -8.49 9.23 2.04
C LYS A 46 -7.31 9.16 1.06
N VAL A 47 -7.59 8.87 -0.20
CA VAL A 47 -6.54 8.74 -1.24
C VAL A 47 -5.83 10.07 -1.53
N ASP A 48 -6.50 11.20 -1.28
CA ASP A 48 -6.00 12.56 -1.45
C ASP A 48 -5.38 13.14 -0.16
N ASP A 49 -5.30 12.36 0.92
CA ASP A 49 -4.66 12.74 2.18
C ASP A 49 -3.14 12.62 2.11
N SER A 50 -2.51 13.53 1.36
CA SER A 50 -1.06 13.54 1.17
C SER A 50 -0.27 13.66 2.48
N GLU A 51 -0.78 14.42 3.47
CA GLU A 51 -0.13 14.57 4.77
C GLU A 51 -0.16 13.25 5.57
N GLY A 52 -1.33 12.58 5.61
CA GLY A 52 -1.47 11.26 6.24
C GLY A 52 -0.59 10.19 5.57
N ILE A 53 -0.50 10.21 4.25
CA ILE A 53 0.37 9.30 3.48
C ILE A 53 1.84 9.52 3.86
N VAL A 54 2.31 10.77 3.85
CA VAL A 54 3.71 11.09 4.19
C VAL A 54 4.03 10.72 5.63
N ALA A 55 3.18 11.08 6.59
CA ALA A 55 3.38 10.74 8.00
C ALA A 55 3.48 9.22 8.20
N THR A 56 2.61 8.47 7.55
CA THR A 56 2.58 7.01 7.59
C THR A 56 3.81 6.38 6.94
N ALA A 57 4.24 6.92 5.80
CA ALA A 57 5.44 6.44 5.11
C ALA A 57 6.68 6.60 5.99
N VAL A 58 6.80 7.74 6.69
CA VAL A 58 7.88 7.99 7.65
C VAL A 58 7.78 7.07 8.87
N GLU A 59 6.60 6.97 9.50
CA GLU A 59 6.38 6.15 10.70
C GLU A 59 6.72 4.66 10.44
N LYS A 60 6.33 4.14 9.28
CA LYS A 60 6.52 2.74 8.92
C LYS A 60 7.85 2.43 8.25
N GLY A 61 8.66 3.45 7.94
CA GLY A 61 9.93 3.27 7.22
C GLY A 61 9.73 2.73 5.81
N ILE A 62 8.75 3.26 5.08
CA ILE A 62 8.47 2.87 3.70
C ILE A 62 9.62 3.27 2.79
N ASP A 63 10.12 2.33 1.99
CA ASP A 63 11.22 2.52 1.05
C ASP A 63 10.73 3.06 -0.31
N LEU A 64 9.51 2.71 -0.70
CA LEU A 64 8.89 3.08 -1.98
C LEU A 64 7.39 3.32 -1.82
N VAL A 65 6.92 4.44 -2.35
CA VAL A 65 5.49 4.81 -2.48
C VAL A 65 5.10 4.75 -3.95
#